data_AF-A0A2D9MS54-F1
#
_entry.id   AF-A0A2D9MS54-F1
#
_cell.length_a   1.000
_cell.length_b   1.000
_cell.length_c   1.000
_cell.angle_alpha   90.00
_cell.angle_beta   90.00
_cell.angle_gamma   90.00
#
_symmetry.space_group_name_H-M   'P 1'
#
loop_
_entity.id
_entity.type
_entity.pdbx_description
1 polymer ?
#
loop_
_entity_poly.entity_id
_entity_poly.type
_entity_poly.pdbx_seq_one_letter_code
_entity_poly.pdbx_strand_id
1 'polypeptide(L)' 'MDVNINPLSKAIGAEILGVDLSEKVDSEDLFHINLAMQKSLVLVFRNQKLEP' A
#
# COMPACT_ATOMS: atom_id res chain seq x y z
N MET A 1 -0.87 -4.87 -11.10
CA MET A 1 -1.69 -5.73 -10.21
C MET A 1 -2.89 -4.88 -9.74
N ASP A 2 -3.92 -5.41 -9.06
CA ASP A 2 -5.09 -4.59 -8.65
C ASP A 2 -5.00 -4.22 -7.15
N VAL A 3 -4.13 -3.26 -6.84
CA VAL A 3 -3.87 -2.81 -5.47
C VAL A 3 -5.11 -2.11 -4.92
N ASN A 4 -5.68 -2.64 -3.84
CA ASN A 4 -6.86 -2.06 -3.20
C ASN A 4 -6.46 -1.19 -2.00
N ILE A 5 -7.04 0.00 -1.92
CA ILE A 5 -6.74 1.02 -0.92
C ILE A 5 -7.98 1.20 -0.02
N ASN A 6 -7.86 0.83 1.25
CA ASN A 6 -8.92 0.94 2.25
C ASN A 6 -8.59 2.06 3.26
N PRO A 7 -9.24 3.24 3.20
CA PRO A 7 -8.99 4.32 4.16
C PRO A 7 -9.32 3.90 5.60
N LEU A 8 -8.41 4.19 6.54
CA LEU A 8 -8.59 3.87 7.95
C LEU A 8 -9.33 4.98 8.72
N SER A 9 -9.30 6.20 8.20
CA SER A 9 -10.07 7.32 8.72
C SER A 9 -10.33 8.36 7.63
N LYS A 10 -11.13 9.38 7.95
CA LYS A 10 -11.37 10.52 7.05
C LYS A 10 -10.15 11.44 6.91
N ALA A 11 -9.21 11.40 7.86
CA ALA A 11 -8.12 12.38 7.95
C ALA A 11 -6.75 11.80 7.60
N ILE A 12 -6.48 10.54 7.97
CA ILE A 12 -5.17 9.91 7.85
C ILE A 12 -5.28 8.38 7.81
N GLY A 13 -4.34 7.73 7.14
CA GLY A 13 -4.17 6.29 7.12
C GLY A 13 -4.94 5.58 6.02
N ALA A 14 -4.28 4.63 5.36
CA ALA A 14 -4.92 3.63 4.51
C ALA A 14 -4.25 2.26 4.67
N GLU A 15 -5.05 1.21 4.59
CA GLU A 15 -4.58 -0.17 4.44
C GLU A 15 -4.45 -0.50 2.96
N ILE A 16 -3.34 -1.12 2.58
CA ILE A 16 -3.06 -1.56 1.22
C ILE A 16 -3.20 -3.08 1.15
N LEU A 17 -3.99 -3.56 0.19
CA LEU A 17 -4.30 -4.96 -0.04
C LEU A 17 -3.93 -5.37 -1.47
N GLY A 18 -3.66 -6.67 -1.67
CA GLY A 18 -3.40 -7.23 -3.01
C GLY A 18 -1.96 -7.06 -3.51
N VAL A 19 -1.03 -6.64 -2.64
CA VAL A 19 0.39 -6.52 -2.96
C VAL A 19 1.24 -7.46 -2.09
N ASP A 20 2.19 -8.15 -2.70
CA ASP A 20 3.24 -8.91 -2.02
C ASP A 20 4.54 -8.10 -2.08
N LEU A 21 5.03 -7.66 -0.91
CA LEU A 21 6.26 -6.87 -0.81
C LEU A 21 7.52 -7.74 -0.72
N SER A 22 7.39 -9.07 -0.69
CA SER A 22 8.53 -9.98 -0.79
C SER A 22 9.07 -10.08 -2.22
N GLU A 23 8.30 -9.64 -3.21
CA GLU A 23 8.68 -9.58 -4.61
C GLU A 23 8.82 -8.13 -5.10
N LYS A 24 9.37 -7.97 -6.32
CA LYS A 24 9.46 -6.65 -6.94
C LYS A 24 8.06 -6.20 -7.36
N VAL A 25 7.61 -5.09 -6.77
CA VAL A 25 6.35 -4.43 -7.14
C VAL A 25 6.46 -3.83 -8.54
N ASP A 26 5.42 -4.02 -9.36
CA ASP A 26 5.35 -3.43 -10.70
C ASP A 26 5.18 -1.90 -10.66
N SER A 27 5.48 -1.22 -11.76
CA SER A 27 5.47 0.25 -11.80
C SER A 27 4.08 0.87 -11.64
N GLU A 28 3.03 0.15 -12.03
CA GLU A 28 1.65 0.62 -11.97
C GLU A 28 1.16 0.59 -10.51
N ASP A 29 1.38 -0.53 -9.83
CA ASP A 29 1.12 -0.69 -8.40
C ASP A 29 1.89 0.33 -7.55
N LEU A 30 3.18 0.52 -7.86
CA LEU A 30 4.01 1.50 -7.19
C LEU A 30 3.45 2.91 -7.35
N PHE A 31 2.93 3.26 -8.52
CA PHE A 31 2.28 4.54 -8.74
C PHE A 31 1.05 4.71 -7.84
N HIS A 32 0.19 3.69 -7.74
CA HIS A 32 -0.99 3.72 -6.88
C HIS A 32 -0.66 3.79 -5.38
N ILE A 33 0.34 3.03 -4.92
CA ILE A 33 0.83 3.06 -3.54
C ILE A 33 1.38 4.45 -3.19
N ASN A 34 2.17 5.05 -4.08
CA ASN A 34 2.72 6.40 -3.86
C ASN A 34 1.61 7.46 -3.79
N LEU A 35 0.60 7.37 -4.66
CA LEU A 35 -0.56 8.26 -4.61
C LEU A 35 -1.35 8.09 -3.31
N ALA A 36 -1.50 6.85 -2.82
CA ALA A 36 -2.13 6.58 -1.52
C ALA A 36 -1.34 7.19 -0.37
N MET A 37 -0.01 7.08 -0.39
CA MET A 37 0.86 7.69 0.63
C MET A 37 0.69 9.22 0.69
N GLN A 38 0.60 9.89 -0.46
CA GLN A 38 0.39 11.34 -0.50
C GLN A 38 -0.95 11.78 0.09
N LYS A 39 -2.01 10.96 -0.09
CA LYS A 39 -3.36 11.27 0.40
C LYS A 39 -3.55 10.90 1.87
N SER A 40 -2.99 9.77 2.29
CA SER A 40 -3.25 9.15 3.59
C SER A 40 -2.11 9.33 4.57
N LEU A 41 -0.94 9.83 4.15
CA LEU A 41 0.28 10.11 4.93
C LEU A 41 0.96 8.89 5.59
N VAL A 42 0.20 7.84 5.87
CA VAL A 42 0.68 6.57 6.42
C VAL A 42 -0.08 5.42 5.78
N LEU A 43 0.66 4.37 5.43
CA LEU A 43 0.12 3.15 4.83
C LEU A 43 0.38 1.96 5.75
N VAL A 44 -0.58 1.05 5.82
CA VAL A 44 -0.47 -0.22 6.54
C VAL A 44 -0.52 -1.36 5.55
N PHE A 45 0.49 -2.22 5.57
CA PHE A 45 0.55 -3.47 4.82
C PHE A 45 0.50 -4.62 5.82
N ARG A 46 -0.52 -5.47 5.75
CA ARG A 46 -0.66 -6.62 6.64
C ARG A 46 -0.04 -7.87 6.03
N ASN A 47 0.29 -8.82 6.90
CA ASN A 47 0.76 -10.17 6.52
C ASN A 47 2.01 -10.18 5.63
N GLN A 48 2.88 -9.18 5.76
CA GLN A 48 4.15 -9.13 5.05
C GLN A 48 5.23 -9.79 5.91
N LYS A 49 5.83 -10.87 5.40
CA LYS A 49 6.98 -11.52 6.01
C LYS A 49 8.22 -11.18 5.18
N LEU A 50 8.99 -10.22 5.66
CA LEU A 50 10.17 -9.68 4.97
C LEU A 50 11.43 -10.01 5.75
N GLU A 51 12.53 -10.23 5.04
CA GLU A 51 13.87 -10.27 5.61
C GLU A 51 14.52 -8.88 5.45
N PRO A 52 15.45 -8.47 6.35
CA PRO A 52 16.14 -7.17 6.28
C PRO A 52 16.96 -6.94 5.01
#